data_AF-A0A7C4V727-F1
#
_entry.id   AF-A0A7C4V727-F1
#
_cell.length_a   1.000
_cell.length_b   1.000
_cell.length_c   1.000
_cell.angle_alpha   90.00
_cell.angle_beta   90.00
_cell.angle_gamma   90.00
#
_symmetry.space_group_name_H-M   'P 1'
#
loop_
_entity.id
_entity.type
_entity.pdbx_description
1 polymer ?
#
loop_
_entity_poly.entity_id
_entity_poly.type
_entity_poly.pdbx_seq_one_letter_code
_entity_poly.pdbx_strand_id
1 'polypeptide(L)'
;MSEADIWRRRFAAACGEYCGSCGPVSAGTCRGCAYQLGLTPAGEECRIFFCAVVEHGLEHCGLCPDFPCPLFLSSAEPAAVERRVQALRRRAAIGTERWLDEQERMEDESHER
;
A
#
# COMPACT_ATOMS: atom_id res chain seq x y z
N MET A 1 -14.15 14.10 6.83
CA MET A 1 -12.79 13.53 6.94
C MET A 1 -11.91 14.53 7.66
N SER A 2 -11.21 14.11 8.70
CA SER A 2 -10.24 14.96 9.42
C SER A 2 -8.89 14.99 8.69
N GLU A 3 -8.04 15.95 9.03
CA GLU A 3 -6.67 16.05 8.49
C GLU A 3 -5.81 14.83 8.90
N ALA A 4 -6.06 14.28 10.08
CA ALA A 4 -5.44 13.04 10.55
C ALA A 4 -5.82 11.84 9.68
N ASP A 5 -7.09 11.73 9.27
CA ASP A 5 -7.56 10.65 8.39
C ASP A 5 -6.90 10.70 7.00
N ILE A 6 -6.69 11.92 6.49
CA ILE A 6 -5.98 12.13 5.22
C ILE A 6 -4.55 11.63 5.37
N TRP A 7 -3.84 12.05 6.41
CA TRP A 7 -2.46 11.66 6.64
C TRP A 7 -2.28 10.13 6.78
N ARG A 8 -3.22 9.46 7.44
CA ARG A 8 -3.22 8.01 7.65
C ARG A 8 -3.20 7.21 6.35
N ARG A 9 -3.85 7.73 5.29
CA ARG A 9 -3.87 7.07 3.96
C ARG A 9 -2.48 6.93 3.34
N ARG A 10 -1.48 7.67 3.80
CA ARG A 10 -0.08 7.52 3.35
C ARG A 10 0.47 6.10 3.60
N PHE A 11 -0.07 5.40 4.60
CA PHE A 11 0.35 4.05 4.94
C PHE A 11 -0.26 2.98 4.04
N ALA A 12 -1.23 3.33 3.20
CA ALA A 12 -1.94 2.39 2.34
C ALA A 12 -1.35 2.35 0.92
N ALA A 13 -0.19 1.71 0.75
CA ALA A 13 0.48 1.66 -0.54
C ALA A 13 -0.40 1.03 -1.63
N ALA A 14 -0.27 1.52 -2.88
CA ALA A 14 -1.05 1.04 -4.02
C ALA A 14 -0.83 -0.46 -4.32
N CYS A 15 0.32 -1.01 -3.91
CA CYS A 15 0.65 -2.42 -4.05
C CYS A 15 0.12 -3.32 -2.91
N GLY A 16 -0.55 -2.76 -1.89
CA GLY A 16 -1.08 -3.51 -0.76
C GLY A 16 -0.18 -3.63 0.46
N GLU A 17 1.03 -3.04 0.41
CA GLU A 17 1.90 -2.95 1.58
C GLU A 17 1.32 -1.94 2.58
N TYR A 18 1.33 -2.29 3.87
CA TYR A 18 1.07 -1.35 4.94
C TYR A 18 2.39 -0.71 5.38
N CYS A 19 2.52 0.60 5.17
CA CYS A 19 3.77 1.31 5.44
C CYS A 19 3.89 1.85 6.88
N GLY A 20 2.94 1.58 7.78
CA GLY A 20 3.00 2.04 9.18
C GLY A 20 4.26 1.59 9.91
N SER A 21 4.69 0.35 9.63
CA SER A 21 5.88 -0.29 10.19
C SER A 21 7.16 -0.09 9.37
N CYS A 22 7.12 0.73 8.30
CA CYS A 22 8.22 0.88 7.36
C CYS A 22 9.28 1.87 7.88
N GLY A 23 10.51 1.41 8.07
CA GLY A 23 11.64 2.21 8.60
C GLY A 23 11.82 3.59 7.93
N PRO A 24 11.86 3.71 6.59
CA PRO A 24 11.90 5.00 5.90
C PRO A 24 10.75 5.96 6.23
N VAL A 25 9.54 5.43 6.46
CA VAL A 25 8.39 6.25 6.83
C VAL A 25 8.51 6.74 8.28
N SER A 26 8.93 5.86 9.19
CA SER A 26 9.21 6.20 10.60
C SER A 26 10.37 7.20 10.73
N ALA A 27 11.38 7.11 9.86
CA ALA A 27 12.51 8.03 9.80
C ALA A 27 12.20 9.37 9.08
N GLY A 28 11.00 9.52 8.50
CA GLY A 28 10.59 10.73 7.80
C GLY A 28 11.22 10.92 6.41
N THR A 29 11.95 9.93 5.90
CA THR A 29 12.58 9.96 4.56
C THR A 29 11.64 9.47 3.45
N CYS A 30 10.49 8.89 3.82
CA CYS A 30 9.43 8.51 2.89
C CYS A 30 8.07 9.01 3.39
N ARG A 31 7.30 9.65 2.50
CA ARG A 31 5.94 10.14 2.79
C ARG A 31 4.83 9.20 2.31
N GLY A 32 5.18 8.04 1.75
CA GLY A 32 4.24 7.10 1.11
C GLY A 32 4.02 7.42 -0.37
N CYS A 33 3.81 6.38 -1.18
CA CYS A 33 3.82 6.51 -2.64
C CYS A 33 2.76 7.49 -3.18
N ALA A 34 1.58 7.58 -2.55
CA ALA A 34 0.53 8.52 -2.92
C ALA A 34 0.96 9.99 -2.73
N TYR A 35 1.82 10.28 -1.74
CA TYR A 35 2.32 11.62 -1.44
C TYR A 35 3.64 11.95 -2.12
N GLN A 36 4.27 10.96 -2.76
CA GLN A 36 5.51 11.12 -3.53
C GLN A 36 5.32 10.83 -5.02
N LEU A 37 4.07 10.78 -5.49
CA LEU A 37 3.74 10.55 -6.90
C LEU A 37 4.42 9.29 -7.48
N GLY A 38 4.47 8.23 -6.68
CA GLY A 38 5.07 6.95 -7.09
C GLY A 38 6.58 6.85 -6.95
N LEU A 39 7.27 7.88 -6.46
CA LEU A 39 8.70 7.81 -6.21
C LEU A 39 9.02 6.97 -4.97
N THR A 40 9.90 5.98 -5.14
CA THR A 40 10.43 5.15 -4.06
C THR A 40 11.38 5.96 -3.16
N PRO A 41 11.73 5.46 -1.95
CA PRO A 41 12.75 6.12 -1.11
C PRO A 41 14.11 6.29 -1.81
N ALA A 42 14.41 5.48 -2.83
CA ALA A 42 15.63 5.60 -3.63
C ALA A 42 15.53 6.65 -4.76
N GLY A 43 14.37 7.29 -4.93
CA GLY A 43 14.11 8.26 -6.00
C GLY A 43 13.73 7.63 -7.35
N GLU A 44 13.38 6.34 -7.36
CA GLU A 44 13.01 5.63 -8.59
C GLU A 44 11.49 5.61 -8.78
N GLU A 45 11.03 5.49 -10.03
CA GLU A 45 9.60 5.40 -10.36
C GLU A 45 9.04 4.00 -10.08
N CYS A 46 8.01 3.92 -9.23
CA CYS A 46 7.31 2.66 -8.94
C CYS A 46 6.33 2.30 -10.06
N ARG A 47 6.70 1.32 -10.89
CA ARG A 47 5.86 0.81 -12.00
C ARG A 47 4.44 0.41 -11.57
N ILE A 48 4.29 -0.14 -10.36
CA ILE A 48 2.98 -0.54 -9.82
C ILE A 48 2.10 0.67 -9.54
N PHE A 49 2.66 1.73 -8.96
CA PHE A 49 1.93 2.95 -8.70
C PHE A 49 1.51 3.63 -10.01
N PHE A 50 2.42 3.77 -10.96
CA PHE A 50 2.12 4.38 -12.24
C PHE A 50 1.01 3.62 -12.99
N CYS A 51 1.11 2.29 -13.08
CA CYS A 51 0.07 1.50 -13.72
C CYS A 51 -1.30 1.63 -13.04
N ALA A 52 -1.39 1.37 -11.73
CA ALA A 52 -2.68 1.38 -11.05
C ALA A 52 -3.28 2.80 -10.95
N VAL A 53 -2.49 3.76 -10.48
CA VAL A 53 -2.98 5.10 -10.09
C VAL A 53 -2.96 6.06 -11.27
N VAL A 54 -1.86 6.13 -12.00
CA VAL A 54 -1.68 7.16 -13.06
C VAL A 54 -2.35 6.72 -14.36
N GLU A 55 -2.10 5.49 -14.82
CA GLU A 55 -2.61 5.00 -16.10
C GLU A 55 -4.07 4.54 -16.01
N HIS A 56 -4.48 3.94 -14.89
CA HIS A 56 -5.81 3.33 -14.75
C HIS A 56 -6.73 4.07 -13.78
N GLY A 57 -6.24 5.10 -13.08
CA GLY A 57 -7.06 5.89 -12.15
C GLY A 57 -7.60 5.09 -10.96
N LEU A 58 -6.99 3.95 -10.63
CA LEU A 58 -7.37 3.09 -9.52
C LEU A 58 -6.63 3.52 -8.25
N GLU A 59 -7.28 3.36 -7.10
CA GLU A 59 -6.64 3.65 -5.82
C GLU A 59 -5.48 2.66 -5.51
N HIS A 60 -5.67 1.39 -5.87
CA HIS A 60 -4.72 0.32 -5.61
C HIS A 60 -4.96 -0.87 -6.56
N CYS A 61 -3.96 -1.74 -6.71
CA CYS A 61 -4.05 -2.87 -7.66
C CYS A 61 -5.20 -3.83 -7.38
N GLY A 62 -5.64 -3.97 -6.13
CA GLY A 62 -6.78 -4.81 -5.77
C GLY A 62 -8.13 -4.42 -6.40
N LEU A 63 -8.24 -3.22 -6.99
CA LEU A 63 -9.42 -2.79 -7.76
C LEU A 63 -9.31 -3.07 -9.26
N CYS A 64 -8.15 -3.56 -9.73
CA CYS A 64 -7.94 -3.89 -11.13
C CYS A 64 -8.73 -5.15 -11.50
N PRO A 65 -9.48 -5.16 -12.61
CA PRO A 65 -10.24 -6.34 -13.07
C PRO A 65 -9.35 -7.56 -13.34
N ASP A 66 -8.11 -7.34 -13.75
CA ASP A 66 -7.13 -8.40 -14.06
C ASP A 66 -6.29 -8.81 -12.84
N PHE A 67 -6.65 -8.36 -11.64
CA PHE A 67 -5.87 -8.60 -10.44
C PHE A 67 -5.96 -10.07 -9.95
N PRO A 68 -4.84 -10.75 -9.64
CA PRO A 68 -3.44 -10.29 -9.79
C PRO A 68 -2.91 -10.47 -11.21
N CYS A 69 -2.49 -9.37 -11.84
CA CYS A 69 -1.99 -9.38 -13.22
C CYS A 69 -0.47 -9.71 -13.29
N PRO A 70 0.07 -10.07 -14.46
CA PRO A 70 1.50 -10.44 -14.61
C PRO A 70 2.48 -9.37 -14.11
N LEU A 71 2.19 -8.08 -14.36
CA LEU A 71 3.02 -6.97 -13.86
C LEU A 71 3.13 -7.01 -12.33
N PHE A 72 2.01 -7.22 -11.64
CA PHE A 72 1.97 -7.32 -10.19
C PHE A 72 2.70 -8.57 -9.68
N LEU A 73 2.48 -9.72 -10.32
CA LEU A 73 3.12 -10.98 -9.96
C LEU A 73 4.65 -10.93 -10.11
N SER A 74 5.17 -10.12 -11.04
CA SER A 74 6.61 -9.90 -11.22
C SER A 74 7.23 -8.81 -10.32
N SER A 75 6.43 -8.16 -9.47
CA SER A 75 6.86 -6.93 -8.77
C SER A 75 7.74 -7.15 -7.54
N ALA A 76 7.79 -8.39 -7.01
CA ALA A 76 8.58 -8.77 -5.85
C ALA A 76 8.73 -10.30 -5.80
N GLU A 77 9.48 -10.79 -4.81
CA GLU A 77 9.59 -12.21 -4.53
C GLU A 77 8.22 -12.86 -4.22
N PRO A 78 8.02 -14.15 -4.55
CA PRO A 78 6.70 -14.81 -4.47
C PRO A 78 6.00 -14.68 -3.11
N ALA A 79 6.74 -14.81 -2.00
CA ALA A 79 6.16 -14.68 -0.67
C ALA A 79 5.67 -13.25 -0.36
N ALA A 80 6.35 -12.22 -0.88
CA ALA A 80 5.91 -10.84 -0.74
C ALA A 80 4.69 -10.56 -1.62
N VAL A 81 4.69 -11.07 -2.86
CA VAL A 81 3.54 -11.02 -3.77
C VAL A 81 2.31 -11.65 -3.11
N GLU A 82 2.43 -12.86 -2.56
CA GLU A 82 1.31 -13.55 -1.92
C GLU A 82 0.70 -12.74 -0.76
N ARG A 83 1.54 -12.22 0.14
CA ARG A 83 1.06 -11.34 1.23
C ARG A 83 0.32 -10.12 0.71
N ARG A 84 0.87 -9.46 -0.32
CA ARG A 84 0.23 -8.29 -0.94
C ARG A 84 -1.06 -8.64 -1.66
N VAL A 85 -1.17 -9.81 -2.30
CA VAL A 85 -2.42 -10.29 -2.90
C VAL A 85 -3.50 -10.44 -1.83
N GLN A 86 -3.17 -11.08 -0.71
CA GLN A 86 -4.11 -11.23 0.40
C GLN A 86 -4.54 -9.88 0.97
N ALA A 87 -3.59 -8.98 1.21
CA ALA A 87 -3.86 -7.62 1.70
C ALA A 87 -4.75 -6.83 0.73
N LEU A 88 -4.46 -6.85 -0.57
CA LEU A 88 -5.26 -6.14 -1.58
C LEU A 88 -6.66 -6.72 -1.75
N ARG A 89 -6.83 -8.04 -1.66
CA ARG A 89 -8.16 -8.67 -1.65
C ARG A 89 -8.96 -8.23 -0.44
N ARG A 90 -8.34 -8.21 0.75
CA ARG A 90 -8.99 -7.73 1.97
C ARG A 90 -9.38 -6.25 1.82
N ARG A 91 -8.43 -5.41 1.43
CA ARG A 91 -8.63 -3.96 1.21
C ARG A 91 -9.74 -3.68 0.20
N ALA A 92 -9.78 -4.39 -0.93
CA ALA A 92 -10.83 -4.25 -1.93
C ALA A 92 -12.22 -4.63 -1.37
N ALA A 93 -12.29 -5.64 -0.49
CA ALA A 93 -13.55 -6.10 0.08
C ALA A 93 -14.12 -5.18 1.17
N ILE A 94 -13.26 -4.52 1.97
CA ILE A 94 -13.69 -3.72 3.13
C ILE A 94 -13.48 -2.21 2.98
N GLY A 95 -12.80 -1.79 1.92
CA GLY A 95 -12.36 -0.41 1.71
C GLY A 95 -11.11 -0.05 2.49
N THR A 96 -10.41 0.98 2.03
CA THR A 96 -9.10 1.40 2.57
C THR A 96 -9.15 1.82 4.03
N GLU A 97 -10.20 2.51 4.46
CA GLU A 97 -10.30 3.02 5.84
C GLU A 97 -10.37 1.87 6.85
N ARG A 98 -11.27 0.92 6.64
CA ARG A 98 -11.37 -0.27 7.50
C ARG A 98 -10.13 -1.15 7.43
N TRP A 99 -9.52 -1.23 6.26
CA TRP A 99 -8.27 -1.98 6.11
C TRP A 99 -7.13 -1.36 6.93
N LEU A 100 -6.99 -0.02 6.93
CA LEU A 100 -6.03 0.68 7.79
C LEU A 100 -6.31 0.43 9.28
N ASP A 101 -7.57 0.47 9.71
CA ASP A 101 -7.95 0.17 11.10
C ASP A 101 -7.51 -1.25 11.51
N GLU A 102 -7.62 -2.23 10.60
CA GLU A 102 -7.16 -3.60 10.84
C GLU A 102 -5.64 -3.68 10.96
N GLN A 103 -4.89 -2.96 10.09
CA GLN A 103 -3.43 -3.00 10.12
C GLN A 103 -2.87 -2.36 11.40
N GLU A 104 -3.42 -1.22 11.82
CA GLU A 104 -3.01 -0.51 13.04
C GLU A 104 -3.22 -1.38 14.28
N ARG A 105 -4.38 -2.04 14.39
CA ARG A 105 -4.65 -2.97 15.50
C ARG A 105 -3.68 -4.16 15.53
N MET A 106 -3.35 -4.73 14.38
CA MET A 106 -2.38 -5.84 14.29
C MET A 106 -0.97 -5.39 14.67
N GLU A 107 -0.61 -4.15 14.34
CA GLU A 107 0.67 -3.55 14.71
C GLU A 107 0.77 -3.33 16.22
N ASP A 108 -0.28 -2.77 16.85
CA ASP A 108 -0.36 -2.57 18.30
C ASP A 108 -0.24 -3.90 19.06
N GLU A 109 -1.01 -4.93 18.67
CA GLU A 109 -0.97 -6.27 19.25
C GLU A 109 0.39 -6.98 19.08
N SER A 110 1.21 -6.54 18.12
CA SER A 110 2.55 -7.09 17.89
C SER A 110 3.63 -6.41 18.72
N HIS A 111 3.41 -5.17 19.18
CA HIS A 111 4.31 -4.45 20.08
C HIS A 111 4.06 -4.77 21.56
N GLU A 112 2.91 -5.36 21.89
CA GLU A 112 2.55 -5.80 23.25
C GLU A 112 3.04 -7.23 23.58
N ARG A 113 3.62 -7.95 22.62
CA ARG A 113 4.19 -9.30 22.79
C ARG A 113 5.71 -9.26 22.87
#